data_AF-X1MS31-F1
#
_entry.id   AF-X1MS31-F1
#
_cell.length_a   1.000
_cell.length_b   1.000
_cell.length_c   1.000
_cell.angle_alpha   90.00
_cell.angle_beta   90.00
_cell.angle_gamma   90.00
#
_symmetry.space_group_name_H-M   'P 1'
#
loop_
_entity.id
_entity.type
_entity.pdbx_description
1 polymer ?
#
loop_
_entity_poly.entity_id
_entity_poly.type
_entity_poly.pdbx_seq_one_letter_code
_entity_poly.pdbx_strand_id
1 'polypeptide(L)'
;KSLSKIVKELNQDKIPTKKGYSGGWNRSTVSRILKNEKYTGLWIWRKGKNVRDPMTGKIKRIPRPKKEQMPIFRKELVIIDKETWKEAEKRWKELEGTWPVRKKSKNSSLKQRSYVYASPSHLFSGLMKCQCCNGAIVLISGKGSGYYGCYNAKRGTCSNKLLVPRKRVEKTIISDLRQIKIPIDDITLPSPVDQDDVQRVKKILKWGGY
;
A
#
# COMPACT_ATOMS: atom_id res chain seq x y z
N LYS A 1 23.31 -7.20 -6.72
CA LYS A 1 22.63 -7.31 -5.42
C LYS A 1 21.14 -7.62 -5.62
N SER A 2 20.47 -8.24 -4.65
CA SER A 2 19.00 -8.45 -4.71
C SER A 2 18.26 -7.16 -4.32
N LEU A 3 17.08 -6.91 -4.91
CA LEU A 3 16.25 -5.74 -4.57
C LEU A 3 15.89 -5.67 -3.08
N SER A 4 15.72 -6.83 -2.44
CA SER A 4 15.43 -6.92 -1.00
C SER A 4 16.62 -6.43 -0.17
N LYS A 5 17.84 -6.73 -0.58
CA LYS A 5 19.07 -6.29 0.11
C LYS A 5 19.24 -4.78 -0.01
N ILE A 6 19.04 -4.21 -1.20
CA ILE A 6 19.09 -2.76 -1.42
C ILE A 6 18.09 -2.04 -0.51
N VAL A 7 16.84 -2.52 -0.43
CA VAL A 7 15.83 -1.91 0.45
C VAL A 7 16.23 -1.99 1.93
N LYS A 8 16.85 -3.08 2.37
CA LYS A 8 17.33 -3.22 3.75
C LYS A 8 18.46 -2.24 4.04
N GLU A 9 19.45 -2.14 3.16
CA GLU A 9 20.56 -1.17 3.24
C GLU A 9 19.98 0.25 3.34
N LEU A 10 19.10 0.66 2.41
CA LEU A 10 18.46 1.99 2.43
C LEU A 10 17.67 2.29 3.73
N ASN A 11 17.03 1.27 4.31
CA ASN A 11 16.29 1.44 5.56
C ASN A 11 17.22 1.46 6.79
N GLN A 12 18.34 0.75 6.74
CA GLN A 12 19.39 0.78 7.79
C GLN A 12 20.08 2.14 7.82
N ASP A 13 20.39 2.68 6.65
CA ASP A 13 21.02 4.01 6.47
C ASP A 13 20.04 5.17 6.73
N LYS A 14 18.79 4.86 7.11
CA LYS A 14 17.71 5.82 7.42
C LYS A 14 17.46 6.87 6.32
N ILE A 15 17.72 6.52 5.06
CA ILE A 15 17.55 7.45 3.94
C ILE A 15 16.09 7.89 3.83
N PRO A 16 15.81 9.21 3.81
CA PRO A 16 14.45 9.73 3.77
C PRO A 16 13.75 9.31 2.47
N THR A 17 12.50 8.90 2.61
CA THR A 17 11.62 8.67 1.45
C THR A 17 11.07 10.00 0.92
N LYS A 18 10.45 10.00 -0.26
CA LYS A 18 9.80 11.20 -0.85
C LYS A 18 8.84 11.94 0.11
N LYS A 19 8.22 11.22 1.05
CA LYS A 19 7.30 11.80 2.05
C LYS A 19 7.99 12.25 3.34
N GLY A 20 9.32 12.25 3.39
CA GLY A 20 10.09 12.63 4.57
C GLY A 20 10.22 11.54 5.65
N TYR A 21 9.61 10.36 5.47
CA TYR A 21 9.78 9.28 6.46
C TYR A 21 11.20 8.71 6.42
N SER A 22 11.89 8.73 7.56
CA SER A 22 13.18 8.07 7.81
C SER A 22 12.97 6.56 7.87
N GLY A 23 13.39 5.84 6.83
CA GLY A 23 13.14 4.41 6.73
C GLY A 23 11.68 4.11 6.34
N GLY A 24 11.49 3.67 5.10
CA GLY A 24 10.18 3.36 4.55
C GLY A 24 10.24 2.79 3.13
N TRP A 25 11.45 2.45 2.67
CA TRP A 25 11.66 1.92 1.34
C TRP A 25 10.98 0.57 1.22
N ASN A 26 10.26 0.40 0.12
CA ASN A 26 9.62 -0.85 -0.25
C ASN A 26 10.22 -1.35 -1.56
N ARG A 27 10.29 -2.68 -1.69
CA ARG A 27 10.77 -3.38 -2.89
C ARG A 27 10.04 -2.93 -4.15
N SER A 28 8.73 -2.70 -4.06
CA SER A 28 7.92 -2.19 -5.18
C SER A 28 8.32 -0.77 -5.58
N THR A 29 8.57 0.11 -4.61
CA THR A 29 9.00 1.49 -4.87
C THR A 29 10.37 1.53 -5.53
N VAL A 30 11.35 0.81 -4.98
CA VAL A 30 12.71 0.73 -5.55
C VAL A 30 12.67 0.11 -6.94
N SER A 31 11.90 -0.96 -7.14
CA SER A 31 11.71 -1.57 -8.47
C SER A 31 11.11 -0.58 -9.47
N ARG A 32 10.12 0.23 -9.06
CA ARG A 32 9.49 1.22 -9.93
C ARG A 32 10.43 2.36 -10.30
N ILE A 33 11.27 2.79 -9.36
CA ILE A 33 12.31 3.80 -9.59
C ILE A 33 13.29 3.27 -10.62
N LEU A 34 13.81 2.07 -10.41
CA LEU A 34 14.84 1.53 -11.29
C LEU A 34 14.33 1.17 -12.69
N LYS A 35 13.02 0.88 -12.85
CA LYS A 35 12.38 0.67 -14.16
C LYS A 35 11.95 1.97 -14.86
N ASN A 36 12.31 3.13 -14.32
CA ASN A 36 11.91 4.42 -14.88
C ASN A 36 12.88 4.88 -15.98
N GLU A 37 12.49 4.67 -17.24
CA GLU A 37 13.25 5.10 -18.43
C GLU A 37 13.48 6.61 -18.51
N LYS A 38 12.77 7.43 -17.71
CA LYS A 38 13.00 8.88 -17.68
C LYS A 38 14.42 9.25 -17.28
N TYR A 39 15.11 8.39 -16.53
CA TYR A 39 16.49 8.64 -16.09
C TYR A 39 17.51 8.58 -17.23
N THR A 40 17.16 7.99 -18.37
CA THR A 40 17.99 8.02 -19.58
C THR A 40 17.64 9.20 -20.49
N GLY A 41 16.80 10.14 -20.04
CA GLY A 41 16.32 11.28 -20.83
C GLY A 41 15.15 10.94 -21.75
N LEU A 42 14.63 9.70 -21.75
CA LEU A 42 13.50 9.27 -22.58
C LEU A 42 12.16 9.49 -21.87
N TRP A 43 11.41 10.49 -22.34
CA TRP A 43 10.10 10.86 -21.83
C TRP A 43 9.01 10.39 -22.78
N ILE A 44 8.46 9.21 -22.50
CA ILE A 44 7.37 8.65 -23.29
C ILE A 44 6.03 9.13 -22.73
N TRP A 45 5.33 9.95 -23.51
CA TRP A 45 3.96 10.38 -23.24
C TRP A 45 2.93 9.39 -23.77
N ARG A 46 1.70 9.46 -23.25
CA ARG A 46 0.56 8.60 -23.66
C ARG A 46 0.84 7.09 -23.53
N LYS A 47 1.58 6.64 -22.51
CA LYS A 47 1.84 5.20 -22.26
C LYS A 47 0.58 4.34 -22.07
N GLY A 48 -0.55 4.91 -21.64
CA GLY A 48 -1.79 4.17 -21.45
C GLY A 48 -3.04 5.03 -21.49
N LYS A 49 -4.19 4.41 -21.74
CA LYS A 49 -5.52 5.00 -21.71
C LYS A 49 -6.35 4.38 -20.60
N ASN A 50 -7.17 5.20 -19.94
CA ASN A 50 -8.22 4.71 -19.07
C ASN A 50 -9.43 4.40 -19.95
N VAL A 51 -9.86 3.14 -19.97
CA VAL A 51 -11.03 2.68 -20.71
C VAL A 51 -12.05 2.22 -19.68
N ARG A 52 -13.27 2.74 -19.81
CA ARG A 52 -14.40 2.33 -18.97
C ARG A 52 -15.04 1.12 -19.62
N ASP A 53 -15.18 0.03 -18.86
CA ASP A 53 -15.92 -1.15 -19.30
C ASP A 53 -17.42 -0.78 -19.37
N PRO A 54 -18.07 -0.90 -20.55
CA PRO A 54 -19.46 -0.45 -20.71
C PRO A 54 -20.44 -1.24 -19.84
N MET A 55 -20.19 -2.54 -19.64
CA MET A 55 -21.08 -3.43 -18.88
C MET A 55 -20.87 -3.38 -17.36
N THR A 56 -19.68 -3.03 -16.88
CA THR A 56 -19.36 -3.08 -15.43
C THR A 56 -19.12 -1.71 -14.81
N GLY A 57 -19.07 -0.66 -15.64
CA GLY A 57 -18.75 0.70 -15.22
C GLY A 57 -17.32 0.90 -14.70
N LYS A 58 -16.51 -0.16 -14.61
CA LYS A 58 -15.16 -0.14 -14.05
C LYS A 58 -14.17 0.47 -15.02
N ILE A 59 -13.28 1.30 -14.51
CA ILE A 59 -12.21 1.91 -15.29
C ILE A 59 -10.98 1.01 -15.22
N LYS A 60 -10.51 0.56 -16.38
CA LYS A 60 -9.26 -0.19 -16.54
C LYS A 60 -8.24 0.65 -17.29
N ARG A 61 -6.98 0.60 -16.83
CA ARG A 61 -5.87 1.24 -17.52
C ARG A 61 -5.25 0.26 -18.50
N ILE A 62 -5.38 0.55 -19.80
CA ILE A 62 -4.87 -0.28 -20.90
C ILE A 62 -3.62 0.41 -21.49
N PRO A 63 -2.52 -0.32 -21.74
CA PRO A 63 -1.35 0.24 -22.42
C PRO A 63 -1.71 0.65 -23.86
N ARG A 64 -1.19 1.78 -24.32
CA ARG A 64 -1.36 2.22 -25.72
C ARG A 64 -0.31 1.58 -26.62
N PRO A 65 -0.62 1.29 -27.89
CA PRO A 65 0.35 0.78 -28.84
C PRO A 65 1.48 1.79 -29.03
N LYS A 66 2.69 1.30 -29.34
CA LYS A 66 3.90 2.12 -29.45
C LYS A 66 3.76 3.29 -30.45
N LYS A 67 2.95 3.11 -31.51
CA LYS A 67 2.69 4.15 -32.52
C LYS A 67 1.94 5.38 -31.97
N GLU A 68 1.11 5.21 -30.94
CA GLU A 68 0.39 6.32 -30.28
C GLU A 68 1.20 6.96 -29.14
N GLN A 69 2.33 6.36 -28.79
CA GLN A 69 3.21 6.89 -27.76
C GLN A 69 4.08 7.98 -28.37
N MET A 70 4.24 9.09 -27.65
CA MET A 70 5.06 10.22 -28.11
C MET A 70 6.35 10.24 -27.29
N PRO A 71 7.45 9.66 -27.78
CA PRO A 71 8.75 9.74 -27.13
C PRO A 71 9.37 11.12 -27.35
N ILE A 72 9.73 11.79 -26.27
CA ILE A 72 10.50 13.03 -26.28
C ILE A 72 11.84 12.75 -25.61
N PHE A 73 12.94 13.09 -26.27
CA PHE A 73 14.26 12.98 -25.68
C PHE A 73 14.69 14.33 -25.11
N ARG A 74 15.07 14.35 -23.83
CA ARG A 74 15.56 15.55 -23.13
C ARG A 74 16.94 15.27 -22.55
N LYS A 75 17.97 15.83 -23.19
CA LYS A 75 19.38 15.67 -22.80
C LYS A 75 19.65 16.23 -21.39
N GLU A 76 19.03 17.36 -21.06
CA GLU A 76 19.21 18.07 -19.78
C GLU A 76 18.73 17.28 -18.55
N LEU A 77 17.88 16.27 -18.74
CA LEU A 77 17.26 15.48 -17.66
C LEU A 77 17.83 14.05 -17.57
N VAL A 78 18.95 13.80 -18.22
CA VAL A 78 19.66 12.51 -18.15
C VAL A 78 20.37 12.43 -16.80
N ILE A 79 20.06 11.37 -16.05
CA ILE A 79 20.69 11.06 -14.75
C ILE A 79 21.62 9.84 -14.89
N ILE A 80 21.31 8.92 -15.80
CA ILE A 80 22.03 7.65 -15.97
C ILE A 80 22.36 7.45 -17.45
N ASP A 81 23.60 7.05 -17.72
CA ASP A 81 24.07 6.73 -19.05
C ASP A 81 23.35 5.53 -19.67
N LYS A 82 23.28 5.50 -21.00
CA LYS A 82 22.58 4.43 -21.74
C LYS A 82 23.23 3.05 -21.51
N GLU A 83 24.53 3.01 -21.27
CA GLU A 83 25.28 1.77 -21.05
C GLU A 83 24.93 1.16 -19.70
N THR A 84 25.02 1.94 -18.62
CA THR A 84 24.60 1.53 -17.27
C THR A 84 23.14 1.09 -17.24
N TRP A 85 22.27 1.78 -17.99
CA TRP A 85 20.86 1.39 -18.12
C TRP A 85 20.68 0.01 -18.76
N LYS A 86 21.40 -0.27 -19.86
CA LYS A 86 21.34 -1.57 -20.56
C LYS A 86 21.84 -2.70 -19.65
N GLU A 87 22.91 -2.49 -18.91
CA GLU A 87 23.42 -3.47 -17.94
C GLU A 87 22.40 -3.78 -16.85
N ALA A 88 21.75 -2.75 -16.33
CA ALA A 88 20.72 -2.90 -15.31
C ALA A 88 19.49 -3.66 -15.87
N GLU A 89 19.06 -3.35 -17.10
CA GLU A 89 17.98 -4.07 -17.79
C GLU A 89 18.33 -5.56 -18.01
N LYS A 90 19.56 -5.85 -18.45
CA LYS A 90 20.05 -7.22 -18.62
C LYS A 90 19.97 -8.00 -17.30
N ARG A 91 20.46 -7.41 -16.23
CA ARG A 91 20.36 -7.98 -14.88
C ARG A 91 18.91 -8.21 -14.43
N TRP A 92 17.99 -7.32 -14.81
CA TRP A 92 16.56 -7.53 -14.53
C TRP A 92 15.99 -8.74 -15.25
N LYS A 93 16.29 -8.89 -16.55
CA LYS A 93 15.82 -10.00 -17.37
C LYS A 93 16.32 -11.34 -16.82
N GLU A 94 17.58 -11.39 -16.39
CA GLU A 94 18.16 -12.55 -15.71
C GLU A 94 17.37 -12.91 -14.44
N LEU A 95 16.99 -11.91 -13.63
CA LEU A 95 16.26 -12.10 -12.37
C LEU A 95 14.76 -12.40 -12.56
N GLU A 96 14.16 -12.02 -13.69
CA GLU A 96 12.73 -12.16 -13.96
C GLU A 96 12.30 -13.64 -14.10
N GLY A 97 13.25 -14.52 -14.45
CA GLY A 97 13.05 -15.98 -14.51
C GLY A 97 13.45 -16.76 -13.24
N THR A 98 14.30 -16.20 -12.37
CA THR A 98 14.84 -16.94 -11.20
C THR A 98 13.87 -16.96 -10.01
N TRP A 99 12.92 -16.03 -9.96
CA TRP A 99 11.95 -16.00 -8.88
C TRP A 99 10.70 -16.77 -9.28
N PRO A 100 10.25 -17.77 -8.49
CA PRO A 100 8.91 -18.31 -8.62
C PRO A 100 7.94 -17.23 -8.18
N VAL A 101 7.63 -16.30 -9.07
CA VAL A 101 6.38 -15.56 -9.02
C VAL A 101 5.35 -16.67 -9.14
N ARG A 102 4.75 -17.10 -8.02
CA ARG A 102 3.57 -17.96 -8.04
C ARG A 102 2.63 -17.33 -9.07
N LYS A 103 2.59 -17.87 -10.28
CA LYS A 103 1.60 -17.53 -11.30
C LYS A 103 0.31 -17.98 -10.63
N LYS A 104 -0.37 -17.06 -9.94
CA LYS A 104 -1.74 -17.30 -9.52
C LYS A 104 -2.47 -17.64 -10.81
N SER A 105 -2.96 -18.87 -10.89
CA SER A 105 -3.77 -19.33 -12.00
C SER A 105 -4.80 -18.25 -12.31
N LYS A 106 -4.86 -17.83 -13.58
CA LYS A 106 -5.87 -16.88 -14.08
C LYS A 106 -7.30 -17.39 -13.86
N ASN A 107 -7.49 -18.67 -13.51
CA ASN A 107 -8.79 -19.29 -13.26
C ASN A 107 -9.29 -19.20 -11.81
N SER A 108 -8.62 -18.45 -10.94
CA SER A 108 -9.21 -18.08 -9.65
C SER A 108 -10.12 -16.86 -9.83
N SER A 109 -11.40 -17.12 -10.11
CA SER A 109 -12.51 -16.15 -10.13
C SER A 109 -12.77 -15.48 -8.76
N LEU A 110 -11.94 -15.75 -7.75
CA LEU A 110 -11.90 -14.97 -6.53
C LEU A 110 -11.26 -13.63 -6.85
N LYS A 111 -12.12 -12.67 -7.24
CA LYS A 111 -11.87 -11.23 -7.21
C LYS A 111 -10.93 -10.98 -6.05
N GLN A 112 -9.73 -10.52 -6.36
CA GLN A 112 -8.84 -9.92 -5.38
C GLN A 112 -9.54 -8.63 -4.94
N ARG A 113 -10.55 -8.76 -4.08
CA ARG A 113 -11.08 -7.65 -3.31
C ARG A 113 -9.86 -7.03 -2.62
N SER A 114 -9.82 -5.71 -2.49
CA SER A 114 -8.68 -5.00 -1.92
C SER A 114 -8.20 -5.70 -0.64
N TYR A 115 -6.93 -5.56 -0.26
CA TYR A 115 -6.36 -6.22 0.94
C TYR A 115 -7.25 -6.05 2.20
N VAL A 116 -8.05 -4.98 2.22
CA VAL A 116 -9.11 -4.66 3.19
C VAL A 116 -10.23 -5.70 3.27
N TYR A 117 -10.62 -6.33 2.16
CA TYR A 117 -11.72 -7.32 2.07
C TYR A 117 -11.26 -8.78 1.98
N ALA A 118 -9.99 -9.04 1.64
CA ALA A 118 -9.42 -10.40 1.51
C ALA A 118 -8.69 -10.89 2.76
N SER A 119 -8.47 -10.01 3.73
CA SER A 119 -8.13 -10.40 5.10
C SER A 119 -9.44 -10.68 5.82
N PRO A 120 -9.65 -11.83 6.47
CA PRO A 120 -10.76 -11.94 7.42
C PRO A 120 -10.61 -10.76 8.40
N SER A 121 -11.68 -10.00 8.59
CA SER A 121 -11.73 -8.86 9.49
C SER A 121 -11.53 -9.36 10.93
N HIS A 122 -10.28 -9.56 11.31
CA HIS A 122 -9.91 -9.90 12.68
C HIS A 122 -10.30 -8.73 13.58
N LEU A 123 -10.79 -9.01 14.79
CA LEU A 123 -11.38 -8.01 15.69
C LEU A 123 -10.54 -6.73 15.83
N PHE A 124 -9.22 -6.87 15.86
CA PHE A 124 -8.28 -5.77 16.07
C PHE A 124 -7.48 -5.37 14.84
N SER A 125 -7.93 -5.77 13.64
CA SER A 125 -7.29 -5.36 12.39
C SER A 125 -7.40 -3.84 12.20
N GLY A 126 -6.26 -3.15 12.12
CA GLY A 126 -6.20 -1.69 11.93
C GLY A 126 -6.31 -0.84 13.20
N LEU A 127 -6.65 -1.42 14.35
CA LEU A 127 -6.75 -0.68 15.62
C LEU A 127 -5.43 -0.66 16.41
N MET A 128 -4.65 -1.73 16.32
CA MET A 128 -3.42 -1.87 17.11
C MET A 128 -2.26 -1.06 16.53
N LYS A 129 -1.58 -0.31 17.40
CA LYS A 129 -0.37 0.46 17.10
C LYS A 129 0.80 -0.02 17.93
N CYS A 130 2.00 0.03 17.36
CA CYS A 130 3.23 -0.34 18.04
C CYS A 130 3.73 0.84 18.86
N GLN A 131 3.95 0.66 20.16
CA GLN A 131 4.46 1.70 21.06
C GLN A 131 5.80 2.30 20.60
N CYS A 132 6.68 1.50 20.00
CA CYS A 132 8.04 1.96 19.66
C CYS A 132 8.09 2.86 18.42
N CYS A 133 7.17 2.72 17.47
CA CYS A 133 7.24 3.44 16.18
C CYS A 133 5.91 4.04 15.74
N ASN A 134 4.87 3.97 16.57
CA ASN A 134 3.47 4.27 16.25
C ASN A 134 2.92 3.61 14.97
N GLY A 135 3.65 2.65 14.40
CA GLY A 135 3.26 1.93 13.20
C GLY A 135 2.15 0.93 13.47
N ALA A 136 1.36 0.63 12.44
CA ALA A 136 0.31 -0.37 12.53
C ALA A 136 0.89 -1.77 12.87
N ILE A 137 0.26 -2.44 13.83
CA ILE A 137 0.47 -3.87 14.07
C ILE A 137 -0.42 -4.62 13.10
N VAL A 138 0.16 -5.56 12.37
CA VAL A 138 -0.53 -6.34 11.34
C VAL A 138 -0.28 -7.82 11.53
N LEU A 139 -1.12 -8.64 10.90
CA LEU A 139 -0.87 -10.07 10.82
C LEU A 139 0.33 -10.33 9.89
N ILE A 140 1.43 -10.88 10.41
CA ILE A 140 2.67 -11.09 9.64
C ILE A 140 2.71 -12.46 8.97
N SER A 141 2.15 -13.48 9.61
CA SER A 141 2.13 -14.87 9.13
C SER A 141 0.71 -15.44 9.21
N GLY A 142 0.31 -16.16 8.18
CA GLY A 142 -0.98 -16.86 8.08
C GLY A 142 -0.90 -18.38 8.31
N LYS A 143 0.23 -18.92 8.76
CA LYS A 143 0.28 -20.34 9.19
C LYS A 143 -0.45 -20.48 10.53
N GLY A 144 -1.46 -21.35 10.58
CA GLY A 144 -2.30 -21.58 11.77
C GLY A 144 -3.22 -20.40 12.11
N SER A 145 -3.32 -20.04 13.39
CA SER A 145 -4.20 -18.94 13.87
C SER A 145 -3.68 -17.52 13.62
N GLY A 146 -2.47 -17.39 13.07
CA GLY A 146 -1.84 -16.13 12.71
C GLY A 146 -1.13 -15.40 13.86
N TYR A 147 -0.11 -14.61 13.52
CA TYR A 147 0.71 -13.85 14.47
C TYR A 147 0.62 -12.35 14.21
N TYR A 148 0.36 -11.58 15.26
CA TYR A 148 0.47 -10.13 15.22
C TYR A 148 1.91 -9.69 15.45
N GLY A 149 2.33 -8.67 14.71
CA GLY A 149 3.58 -7.97 14.97
C GLY A 149 3.66 -6.65 14.24
N CYS A 150 4.70 -5.88 14.56
CA CYS A 150 4.91 -4.57 13.96
C CYS A 150 5.23 -4.69 12.47
N TYR A 151 4.47 -3.99 11.63
CA TYR A 151 4.73 -3.97 10.19
C TYR A 151 6.11 -3.38 9.83
N ASN A 152 6.53 -2.38 10.59
CA ASN A 152 7.79 -1.67 10.40
C ASN A 152 9.02 -2.52 10.81
N ALA A 153 8.87 -3.43 11.76
CA ALA A 153 9.94 -4.37 12.12
C ALA A 153 10.28 -5.32 10.96
N LYS A 154 9.29 -5.76 10.18
CA LYS A 154 9.54 -6.52 8.94
C LYS A 154 10.33 -5.72 7.89
N ARG A 155 10.20 -4.39 7.91
CA ARG A 155 10.93 -3.48 7.03
C ARG A 155 12.32 -3.09 7.57
N GLY A 156 12.62 -3.47 8.82
CA GLY A 156 13.87 -3.14 9.50
C GLY A 156 13.90 -1.74 10.11
N THR A 157 12.76 -1.04 10.19
CA THR A 157 12.69 0.35 10.67
C THR A 157 12.20 0.47 12.11
N CYS A 158 11.86 -0.64 12.76
CA CYS A 158 11.47 -0.70 14.17
C CYS A 158 12.26 -1.82 14.86
N SER A 159 12.69 -1.57 16.10
CA SER A 159 13.38 -2.55 16.96
C SER A 159 12.45 -3.65 17.49
N ASN A 160 11.14 -3.40 17.54
CA ASN A 160 10.17 -4.33 18.10
C ASN A 160 9.89 -5.52 17.16
N LYS A 161 10.65 -6.61 17.36
CA LYS A 161 10.53 -7.88 16.63
C LYS A 161 9.56 -8.87 17.28
N LEU A 162 8.80 -8.45 18.30
CA LEU A 162 7.89 -9.35 19.00
C LEU A 162 6.78 -9.83 18.07
N LEU A 163 6.55 -11.13 18.10
CA LEU A 163 5.49 -11.82 17.37
C LEU A 163 4.59 -12.49 18.40
N VAL A 164 3.35 -12.03 18.51
CA VAL A 164 2.40 -12.56 19.49
C VAL A 164 1.32 -13.37 18.77
N PRO A 165 0.99 -14.59 19.25
CA PRO A 165 -0.13 -15.35 18.70
C PRO A 165 -1.44 -14.57 18.79
N ARG A 166 -2.20 -14.54 17.68
CA ARG A 166 -3.46 -13.81 17.59
C ARG A 166 -4.45 -14.17 18.70
N LYS A 167 -4.63 -15.48 18.95
CA LYS A 167 -5.56 -15.99 19.97
C LYS A 167 -5.25 -15.47 21.38
N ARG A 168 -3.97 -15.25 21.69
CA ARG A 168 -3.55 -14.76 23.01
C ARG A 168 -3.89 -13.28 23.15
N VAL A 169 -3.55 -12.47 22.15
CA VAL A 169 -3.86 -11.04 22.13
C VAL A 169 -5.37 -10.80 22.21
N GLU A 170 -6.15 -11.51 21.38
CA GLU A 170 -7.61 -11.34 21.37
C GLU A 170 -8.24 -11.74 22.69
N LYS A 171 -7.81 -12.84 23.31
CA LYS A 171 -8.31 -13.27 24.62
C LYS A 171 -8.02 -12.24 25.72
N THR A 172 -6.79 -11.72 25.79
CA THR A 172 -6.40 -10.74 26.81
C THR A 172 -7.18 -9.43 26.63
N ILE A 173 -7.27 -8.89 25.42
CA ILE A 173 -8.00 -7.63 25.22
C ILE A 173 -9.49 -7.82 25.53
N ILE A 174 -10.10 -8.95 25.12
CA ILE A 174 -11.51 -9.22 25.42
C ILE A 174 -11.73 -9.43 26.93
N SER A 175 -10.82 -10.08 27.66
CA SER A 175 -10.95 -10.22 29.11
C SER A 175 -10.87 -8.87 29.81
N ASP A 176 -9.96 -8.00 29.38
CA ASP A 176 -9.76 -6.69 29.97
C ASP A 176 -10.97 -5.79 29.70
N LEU A 177 -11.49 -5.79 28.46
CA LEU A 177 -12.71 -5.06 28.10
C LEU A 177 -13.94 -5.52 28.87
N ARG A 178 -14.04 -6.80 29.25
CA ARG A 178 -15.15 -7.30 30.07
C ARG A 178 -15.07 -6.85 31.53
N GLN A 179 -13.87 -6.59 32.03
CA GLN A 179 -13.66 -6.10 33.40
C GLN A 179 -13.92 -4.59 33.50
N ILE A 180 -13.74 -3.86 32.41
CA ILE A 180 -14.15 -2.46 32.31
C ILE A 180 -15.69 -2.43 32.27
N LYS A 181 -16.32 -2.39 33.44
CA LYS A 181 -17.71 -1.99 33.59
C LYS A 181 -17.78 -0.52 33.19
N ILE A 182 -18.22 -0.23 31.98
CA ILE A 182 -18.57 1.12 31.57
C ILE A 182 -19.87 1.46 32.29
N PRO A 183 -19.93 2.49 33.15
CA PRO A 183 -21.20 3.04 33.59
C PRO A 183 -21.93 3.54 32.35
N ILE A 184 -23.12 3.00 32.08
CA ILE A 184 -23.90 3.32 30.88
C ILE A 184 -24.34 4.81 30.89
N ASP A 185 -24.19 5.49 32.03
CA ASP A 185 -24.62 6.87 32.27
C ASP A 185 -23.72 7.94 31.61
N ASP A 186 -22.52 7.60 31.15
CA ASP A 186 -21.57 8.55 30.51
C ASP A 186 -21.55 8.48 28.98
N ILE A 187 -22.42 7.66 28.37
CA ILE A 187 -22.64 7.73 26.92
C ILE A 187 -23.61 8.88 26.65
N THR A 188 -23.15 10.12 26.81
CA THR A 188 -23.77 11.23 26.10
C THR A 188 -23.54 10.98 24.61
N LEU A 189 -24.51 10.33 23.97
CA LEU A 189 -24.69 10.44 22.53
C LEU A 189 -24.61 11.95 22.21
N PRO A 190 -23.79 12.38 21.24
CA PRO A 190 -23.78 13.78 20.85
C PRO A 190 -25.24 14.17 20.58
N SER A 191 -25.68 15.25 21.24
CA SER A 191 -27.04 15.76 21.21
C SER A 191 -27.60 15.79 19.79
N PRO A 192 -28.93 15.67 19.61
CA PRO A 192 -29.54 15.66 18.29
C PRO A 192 -29.00 16.82 17.46
N VAL A 193 -28.39 16.46 16.34
CA VAL A 193 -27.82 17.34 15.31
C VAL A 193 -28.54 18.68 15.29
N ASP A 194 -27.80 19.77 15.53
CA ASP A 194 -28.31 21.13 15.46
C ASP A 194 -29.18 21.27 14.20
N GLN A 195 -30.47 21.54 14.40
CA GLN A 195 -31.44 21.64 13.30
C GLN A 195 -31.01 22.70 12.27
N ASP A 196 -30.18 23.64 12.68
CA ASP A 196 -29.60 24.68 11.85
C ASP A 196 -28.59 24.13 10.82
N ASP A 197 -27.83 23.08 11.15
CA ASP A 197 -26.93 22.40 10.21
C ASP A 197 -27.70 21.52 9.22
N VAL A 198 -28.82 20.91 9.64
CA VAL A 198 -29.74 20.21 8.73
C VAL A 198 -30.39 21.19 7.74
N GLN A 199 -30.73 22.40 8.18
CA GLN A 199 -31.26 23.45 7.30
C GLN A 199 -30.20 24.00 6.35
N ARG A 200 -28.95 24.20 6.79
CA ARG A 200 -27.83 24.57 5.92
C ARG A 200 -27.54 23.52 4.85
N VAL A 201 -27.56 22.24 5.21
CA VAL A 201 -27.40 21.12 4.26
C VAL A 201 -28.57 21.06 3.27
N LYS A 202 -29.82 21.26 3.71
CA LYS A 202 -30.98 21.36 2.81
C LYS A 202 -30.93 22.57 1.87
N LYS A 203 -30.33 23.69 2.31
CA LYS A 203 -30.13 24.90 1.49
C LYS A 203 -29.06 24.70 0.42
N ILE A 204 -28.03 23.89 0.70
CA ILE A 204 -26.97 23.51 -0.25
C ILE A 204 -27.48 22.45 -1.26
N LEU A 205 -28.39 21.57 -0.86
CA LEU A 205 -28.91 20.46 -1.67
C LEU A 205 -30.14 20.79 -2.54
N LYS A 206 -30.45 22.06 -2.82
CA LYS A 206 -31.36 22.39 -3.94
C LYS A 206 -30.64 22.09 -5.26
N TRP A 207 -30.75 20.84 -5.68
CA TRP A 207 -30.44 20.41 -7.04
C TRP A 207 -31.24 21.26 -8.02
N GLY A 208 -30.54 21.92 -8.93
CA GLY A 208 -31.13 22.54 -10.11
C GLY A 208 -31.80 21.47 -10.96
N GLY A 209 -33.12 21.41 -10.87
CA GLY A 209 -33.96 20.93 -11.96
C GLY A 209 -34.36 22.14 -12.77
N TYR A 210 -33.80 22.26 -13.97
CA TYR A 210 -34.42 22.53 -15.26
C TYR A 210 -33.34 22.30 -16.33
#